data_AF-A0A0J0YRB5-F1
#
_entry.id   AF-A0A0J0YRB5-F1
#
_cell.length_a   1.000
_cell.length_b   1.000
_cell.length_c   1.000
_cell.angle_alpha   90.00
_cell.angle_beta   90.00
_cell.angle_gamma   90.00
#
_symmetry.space_group_name_H-M   'P 1'
#
loop_
_entity.id
_entity.type
_entity.pdbx_description
1 polymer ?
#
loop_
_entity_poly.entity_id
_entity_poly.type
_entity_poly.pdbx_seq_one_letter_code
_entity_poly.pdbx_strand_id
1 'polypeptide(L)' 'MNRFHACATCIHYRIEKRADGLYTYCRRLGYATKPNYRFNCWTPKPNVRRLMEKEAGKDEDH' A
#
# COMPACT_ATOMS: atom_id res chain seq x y z
N MET A 1 10.36 -1.90 11.83
CA MET A 1 10.11 -1.27 10.50
C MET A 1 8.82 -1.84 9.88
N ASN A 2 7.84 -0.99 9.54
CA ASN A 2 6.58 -1.42 8.91
C ASN A 2 6.81 -1.94 7.47
N ARG A 3 7.12 -3.24 7.35
CA ARG A 3 7.18 -4.00 6.08
C ARG A 3 5.95 -3.82 5.19
N PHE A 4 4.83 -3.37 5.75
CA PHE A 4 3.59 -3.09 5.05
C PHE A 4 3.49 -1.69 4.42
N HIS A 5 4.41 -0.77 4.72
CA HIS A 5 4.35 0.61 4.20
C HIS A 5 4.80 0.66 2.74
N ALA A 6 3.95 0.22 1.83
CA ALA A 6 4.16 0.24 0.38
C ALA A 6 2.95 0.84 -0.33
N CYS A 7 3.12 1.44 -1.49
CA CYS A 7 2.04 2.08 -2.23
C CYS A 7 0.99 1.04 -2.63
N ALA A 8 1.41 -0.17 -2.98
CA ALA A 8 0.50 -1.28 -3.30
C ALA A 8 -0.53 -1.59 -2.19
N THR A 9 -0.15 -1.39 -0.93
CA THR A 9 -1.00 -1.65 0.23
C THR A 9 -1.87 -0.43 0.60
N CYS A 10 -1.73 0.69 -0.11
CA CYS A 10 -2.49 1.91 0.11
C CYS A 10 -3.90 1.82 -0.50
N ILE A 11 -4.89 2.41 0.17
CA ILE A 11 -6.26 2.52 -0.36
C ILE A 11 -6.33 3.36 -1.65
N HIS A 12 -5.38 4.27 -1.86
CA HIS A 12 -5.36 5.19 -3.00
C HIS A 12 -4.64 4.63 -4.23
N TYR A 13 -3.96 3.50 -4.10
CA TYR A 13 -3.28 2.85 -5.22
C TYR A 13 -4.30 2.31 -6.21
N ARG A 14 -4.08 2.63 -7.48
CA ARG A 14 -4.92 2.19 -8.60
C ARG A 14 -4.04 1.61 -9.69
N ILE A 15 -4.59 0.58 -10.33
CA ILE A 15 -4.03 -0.06 -11.51
C ILE A 15 -5.08 0.12 -12.60
N GLU A 16 -4.65 0.62 -13.74
CA GLU A 16 -5.48 0.87 -14.91
C GLU A 16 -4.89 0.11 -16.09
N LYS A 17 -5.73 -0.64 -16.80
CA LYS A 17 -5.32 -1.24 -18.08
C LYS A 17 -5.43 -0.17 -19.16
N ARG A 18 -4.30 0.18 -19.76
CA ARG A 18 -4.18 1.05 -20.93
C ARG A 18 -3.75 0.22 -22.15
N ALA A 19 -3.82 0.83 -23.33
CA ALA A 19 -3.33 0.21 -24.56
C ALA A 19 -1.86 -0.21 -24.44
N ASP A 20 -1.04 0.62 -23.76
CA ASP A 20 0.39 0.39 -23.50
C ASP A 20 0.68 -0.59 -22.34
N GLY A 21 -0.36 -1.15 -21.70
CA GLY A 21 -0.22 -2.11 -20.61
C GLY A 21 -0.78 -1.62 -19.26
N LEU A 22 -0.18 -2.10 -18.17
CA LEU A 22 -0.64 -1.80 -16.81
C LEU A 22 -0.05 -0.47 -16.35
N TYR A 23 -0.90 0.53 -16.16
CA TYR A 23 -0.53 1.81 -15.59
C TYR A 23 -0.91 1.88 -14.12
N THR A 24 0.07 2.15 -13.26
CA THR A 24 -0.13 2.21 -11.81
C THR A 24 0.07 3.62 -11.33
N TYR A 25 -0.91 4.15 -10.59
CA TYR A 25 -0.89 5.54 -10.13
C TYR A 25 -1.52 5.70 -8.75
N CYS A 26 -1.15 6.79 -8.08
CA CYS A 26 -1.77 7.18 -6.83
C CYS A 26 -2.98 8.07 -7.14
N ARG A 27 -4.20 7.61 -6.87
CA ARG A 27 -5.41 8.42 -7.07
C ARG A 27 -5.41 9.72 -6.25
N ARG A 28 -4.75 9.72 -5.09
CA ARG A 28 -4.68 10.90 -4.19
C ARG A 28 -3.75 11.99 -4.73
N LEU A 29 -2.59 11.60 -5.26
CA LEU A 29 -1.57 12.54 -5.73
C LEU A 29 -1.67 12.80 -7.24
N GLY A 30 -2.28 11.91 -8.01
CA GLY A 30 -2.39 12.01 -9.47
C GLY A 30 -1.16 11.53 -10.24
N TYR A 31 -0.07 11.16 -9.57
CA TYR A 31 1.18 10.74 -10.23
C TYR A 31 1.29 9.23 -10.43
N ALA A 32 2.02 8.85 -11.47
CA ALA A 32 2.48 7.48 -11.69
C ALA A 32 3.27 6.99 -10.47
N THR A 33 2.99 5.78 -10.02
CA THR A 33 3.69 5.17 -8.88
C THR A 33 3.93 3.70 -9.11
N LYS A 34 4.98 3.16 -8.50
CA LYS A 34 5.26 1.72 -8.48
C LYS A 34 4.72 1.09 -7.19
N PRO A 35 4.39 -0.22 -7.20
CA PRO A 35 3.87 -0.92 -6.02
C PRO A 35 4.80 -0.86 -4.80
N ASN A 36 6.12 -0.87 -5.04
CA ASN A 36 7.15 -0.88 -3.98
C ASN A 36 7.48 0.51 -3.43
N TYR A 37 6.88 1.59 -3.95
CA TYR A 37 7.16 2.95 -3.47
C TYR A 37 6.55 3.18 -2.10
N ARG A 38 7.17 4.04 -1.30
CA ARG A 38 6.70 4.38 0.05
C ARG A 38 6.45 5.88 0.08
N PHE A 39 5.19 6.27 0.06
CA PHE A 39 4.83 7.69 0.19
C PHE A 39 4.47 8.01 1.63
N ASN A 40 4.71 9.27 2.02
CA ASN A 40 4.25 9.78 3.32
C ASN A 40 2.72 9.84 3.39
N CYS A 41 2.03 10.03 2.27
CA CYS A 41 0.56 10.06 2.21
C CYS A 41 -0.09 8.65 2.27
N TRP A 42 0.62 7.65 2.77
CA TRP A 42 0.18 6.26 2.79
C TRP A 42 -0.95 6.03 3.78
N THR A 43 -1.96 5.29 3.34
CA THR A 43 -3.10 4.91 4.17
C THR A 43 -3.41 3.44 3.90
N PRO A 44 -3.15 2.54 4.86
CA PRO A 44 -3.27 1.11 4.65
C PRO A 44 -4.70 0.71 4.30
N LYS A 45 -4.84 -0.26 3.40
CA LYS A 45 -6.12 -0.93 3.16
C LYS A 45 -6.62 -1.59 4.45
N PRO A 46 -7.94 -1.71 4.66
CA PRO A 46 -8.50 -2.31 5.86
C PRO A 46 -7.98 -3.74 6.11
N ASN A 47 -7.77 -4.53 5.04
CA ASN A 47 -7.17 -5.85 5.17
C ASN A 47 -5.70 -5.80 5.64
N VAL A 48 -4.93 -4.83 5.15
CA VAL A 48 -3.53 -4.62 5.54
C VAL A 48 -3.47 -4.15 7.00
N ARG A 49 -4.38 -3.29 7.44
CA ARG A 49 -4.48 -2.86 8.82
C ARG A 49 -4.70 -4.06 9.76
N ARG A 50 -5.63 -4.96 9.43
CA ARG A 50 -5.84 -6.21 10.19
C ARG A 50 -4.60 -7.10 10.24
N LEU A 51 -3.84 -7.19 9.14
CA LEU A 51 -2.59 -7.95 9.12
C LEU A 51 -1.53 -7.31 10.01
N MET A 52 -1.44 -5.97 10.03
CA MET A 52 -0.55 -5.24 10.92
C MET A 52 -0.92 -5.44 12.39
N GLU A 53 -2.21 -5.37 12.73
CA GLU A 53 -2.72 -5.63 14.08
C GLU A 53 -2.40 -7.07 14.53
N LYS A 54 -2.54 -8.04 13.62
CA LYS A 54 -2.19 -9.45 13.88
C LYS A 54 -0.68 -9.67 14.04
N GLU A 55 0.15 -8.94 13.31
CA GLU A 55 1.62 -9.00 13.51
C GLU A 55 2.04 -8.30 14.81
N ALA A 56 1.42 -7.17 15.17
CA ALA A 56 1.72 -6.45 16.40
C ALA A 56 1.36 -7.27 17.66
N GLY A 57 0.20 -7.93 17.68
CA GLY A 57 -0.19 -8.79 18.81
C GLY A 57 0.56 -10.12 18.92
N LYS A 58 1.49 -10.41 18.00
CA LYS A 58 2.39 -11.59 18.07
C LYS A 58 3.76 -11.26 18.67
N ASP A 59 4.03 -9.99 18.97
CA ASP A 59 5.29 -9.54 19.59
C ASP A 59 5.20 -9.55 21.13
N GLU A 60 4.02 -9.82 21.72
CA GLU A 60 3.76 -9.85 23.17
C GLU A 60 3.81 -11.25 23.81
N ASP A 61 4.35 -12.25 23.09
CA ASP A 61 4.70 -13.56 23.64
C ASP A 61 6.20 -13.79 23.43
N HIS A 62 7.02 -13.12 24.25
CA HIS A 62 8.44 -13.42 24.44
C HIS A 62 8.66 -13.84 25.89
#